data_AF-A0AAE9JND6-F1
#
_entry.id   AF-A0AAE9JND6-F1
#
_cell.length_a   1.000
_cell.length_b   1.000
_cell.length_c   1.000
_cell.angle_alpha   90.00
_cell.angle_beta   90.00
_cell.angle_gamma   90.00
#
_symmetry.space_group_name_H-M   'P 1'
#
loop_
_entity.id
_entity.type
_entity.pdbx_description
1 polymer ?
#
loop_
_entity_poly.entity_id
_entity_poly.type
_entity_poly.pdbx_seq_one_letter_code
_entity_poly.pdbx_strand_id
1 'polypeptide(L)'
;MPSLLKKSTRNKVQRYLKCLLVFLFFMASYKFYTVYLEDLREESADEDDLQTVFLSENKVQVYKKWLNCAKWNLLVIEDPVQFWTQFTKVTKKCDEEAEIDKLGLITLKNKDEDKIGILPRNNDEKHTFITLGIGRDITGEQRWKRKMEKLGKTVEFYGADPMTEINEELYPQIGKYFPFAVSRTPGYATASVLKNRQYINQSVVHVDIMYFVDKLLKINKIDNLWMDAEGAEYDMFEIFMKNGSFAQNGIDVCQINIEVHLSETGPNHLNYERFMKFVKQLIREEQFAIFKTEEVIHMRMYMFNFASSFLKEITATFKKDGDKIHVTLPAPITKASITMKGFIEIAYKGKAGKKGANKGLFLTNDNDYVTDLKNGNAIHLFPILEDVAVPLALFIIIPRLAVVEMELMNGSNLMGEHRNVEGN
;
A
#
# COMPACT_ATOMS: atom_id res chain seq x y z
N MET A 1 -20.69 16.03 74.08
CA MET A 1 -20.96 15.05 73.00
C MET A 1 -21.02 15.57 71.54
N PRO A 2 -20.79 16.86 71.15
CA PRO A 2 -20.80 17.24 69.71
C PRO A 2 -19.45 17.10 68.97
N SER A 3 -18.32 16.95 69.65
CA SER A 3 -16.98 16.98 69.02
C SER A 3 -16.53 15.65 68.39
N LEU A 4 -17.10 14.52 68.83
CA LEU A 4 -16.75 13.18 68.34
C LEU A 4 -17.42 12.85 67.00
N LEU A 5 -18.63 13.37 66.75
CA LEU A 5 -19.38 13.17 65.50
C LEU A 5 -18.75 13.90 64.31
N LYS A 6 -18.16 15.10 64.51
CA LYS A 6 -17.46 15.88 63.45
C LYS A 6 -16.12 15.26 63.01
N LYS A 7 -15.40 14.58 63.92
CA LYS A 7 -14.12 13.90 63.60
C LYS A 7 -14.34 12.63 62.75
N SER A 8 -15.41 11.88 63.03
CA SER A 8 -15.73 10.63 62.34
C SER A 8 -16.09 10.83 60.86
N THR A 9 -16.88 11.86 60.54
CA THR A 9 -17.23 12.23 59.15
C THR A 9 -16.03 12.77 58.37
N ARG A 10 -15.18 13.60 58.99
CA ARG A 10 -13.95 14.12 58.36
C ARG A 10 -12.96 13.00 58.00
N ASN A 11 -12.80 12.00 58.85
CA ASN A 11 -11.96 10.82 58.57
C ASN A 11 -12.52 9.93 57.46
N LYS A 12 -13.84 9.78 57.35
CA LYS A 12 -14.47 9.06 56.24
C LYS A 12 -14.26 9.79 54.91
N VAL A 13 -14.50 11.10 54.87
CA VAL A 13 -14.29 11.93 53.66
C VAL A 13 -12.83 11.88 53.22
N GLN A 14 -11.87 11.97 54.15
CA GLN A 14 -10.44 11.87 53.84
C GLN A 14 -10.03 10.49 53.33
N ARG A 15 -10.65 9.40 53.82
CA ARG A 15 -10.47 8.05 53.26
C ARG A 15 -11.04 7.93 51.84
N TYR A 16 -12.24 8.43 51.60
CA TYR A 16 -12.84 8.44 50.26
C TYR A 16 -12.00 9.23 49.25
N LEU A 17 -11.49 10.40 49.64
CA LEU A 17 -10.65 11.22 48.77
C LEU A 17 -9.31 10.53 48.44
N LYS A 18 -8.71 9.83 49.41
CA LYS A 18 -7.51 9.01 49.18
C LYS A 18 -7.79 7.84 48.25
N CYS A 19 -8.90 7.12 48.43
CA CYS A 19 -9.29 6.03 47.53
C CYS A 19 -9.57 6.54 46.12
N LEU A 20 -10.23 7.70 45.98
CA LEU A 20 -10.48 8.34 44.70
C LEU A 20 -9.17 8.74 44.00
N LEU A 21 -8.22 9.33 44.73
CA LEU A 21 -6.91 9.69 44.18
C LEU A 21 -6.11 8.46 43.71
N VAL A 22 -6.11 7.38 44.50
CA VAL A 22 -5.46 6.12 44.11
C VAL A 22 -6.14 5.52 42.88
N PHE A 23 -7.47 5.55 42.81
CA PHE A 23 -8.22 5.09 41.64
C PHE A 23 -7.92 5.93 40.39
N LEU A 24 -7.90 7.26 40.52
CA LEU A 24 -7.55 8.16 39.42
C LEU A 24 -6.10 7.96 38.95
N PHE A 25 -5.17 7.76 39.88
CA PHE A 25 -3.78 7.44 39.55
C PHE A 25 -3.67 6.10 38.82
N PHE A 26 -4.39 5.07 39.27
CA PHE A 26 -4.43 3.78 38.60
C PHE A 26 -5.03 3.89 37.19
N MET A 27 -6.12 4.64 37.02
CA MET A 27 -6.72 4.89 35.71
C MET A 27 -5.79 5.68 34.78
N ALA A 28 -5.06 6.68 35.30
CA ALA A 28 -4.07 7.43 34.53
C ALA A 28 -2.87 6.55 34.14
N SER A 29 -2.38 5.72 35.06
CA SER A 29 -1.28 4.79 34.82
C SER A 29 -1.67 3.70 33.82
N TYR A 30 -2.89 3.18 33.93
CA TYR A 30 -3.45 2.22 32.98
C TYR A 30 -3.58 2.84 31.59
N LYS A 31 -4.13 4.06 31.47
CA LYS A 31 -4.20 4.78 30.19
C LYS A 31 -2.82 5.04 29.59
N PHE A 32 -1.86 5.46 30.41
CA PHE A 32 -0.49 5.69 29.94
C PHE A 32 0.14 4.38 29.46
N TYR A 33 -0.04 3.29 30.21
CA TYR A 33 0.45 1.97 29.84
C TYR A 33 -0.20 1.42 28.55
N THR A 34 -1.49 1.64 28.34
CA THR A 34 -2.17 1.22 27.10
C THR A 34 -1.69 2.01 25.90
N VAL A 35 -1.54 3.33 26.03
CA VAL A 35 -1.00 4.18 24.95
C VAL A 35 0.44 3.78 24.62
N TYR A 36 1.27 3.58 25.64
CA TYR A 36 2.65 3.12 25.46
C TYR A 36 2.75 1.75 24.77
N LEU A 37 1.87 0.81 25.12
CA LEU A 37 1.82 -0.50 24.45
C LEU A 37 1.30 -0.40 23.01
N GLU A 38 0.36 0.50 22.73
CA GLU A 38 -0.10 0.76 21.37
C GLU A 38 1.03 1.33 20.52
N ASP A 39 1.77 2.33 21.02
CA ASP A 39 2.94 2.91 20.34
C ASP A 39 4.00 1.84 20.02
N LEU A 40 4.33 0.96 20.98
CA LEU A 40 5.29 -0.12 20.76
C LEU A 40 4.81 -1.13 19.70
N ARG A 41 3.53 -1.49 19.72
CA ARG A 41 2.95 -2.40 18.72
C ARG A 41 2.95 -1.76 17.33
N GLU A 42 2.68 -0.47 17.26
CA GLU A 42 2.73 0.29 16.01
C GLU A 42 4.14 0.40 15.45
N GLU A 43 5.14 0.65 16.29
CA GLU A 43 6.53 0.75 15.86
C GLU A 43 7.04 -0.59 15.32
N SER A 44 6.67 -1.71 15.96
CA SER A 44 6.96 -3.06 15.45
C SER A 44 6.27 -3.33 14.11
N ALA A 45 5.00 -2.94 13.97
CA ALA A 45 4.26 -3.11 12.70
C ALA A 45 4.86 -2.23 11.58
N ASP A 46 5.42 -1.07 11.91
CA ASP A 46 6.13 -0.26 10.93
C ASP A 46 7.36 -0.98 10.36
N GLU A 47 8.16 -1.66 11.18
CA GLU A 47 9.34 -2.39 10.70
C GLU A 47 8.95 -3.50 9.71
N ASP A 48 7.90 -4.25 10.03
CA ASP A 48 7.36 -5.29 9.13
C ASP A 48 6.83 -4.67 7.82
N ASP A 49 6.08 -3.58 7.91
CA ASP A 49 5.57 -2.85 6.75
C ASP A 49 6.71 -2.28 5.90
N LEU A 50 7.80 -1.81 6.49
CA LEU A 50 8.97 -1.33 5.74
C LEU A 50 9.66 -2.47 4.97
N GLN A 51 9.60 -3.71 5.45
CA GLN A 51 10.12 -4.86 4.71
C GLN A 51 9.32 -5.14 3.43
N THR A 52 8.07 -4.69 3.34
CA THR A 52 7.23 -4.88 2.14
C THR A 52 7.81 -4.19 0.90
N VAL A 53 8.61 -3.14 1.11
CA VAL A 53 9.38 -2.45 0.05
C VAL A 53 10.32 -3.43 -0.66
N PHE A 54 10.69 -4.55 -0.04
CA PHE A 54 11.58 -5.57 -0.63
C PHE A 54 10.84 -6.75 -1.30
N LEU A 55 9.50 -6.83 -1.26
CA LEU A 55 8.75 -7.95 -1.85
C LEU A 55 8.87 -7.98 -3.40
N SER A 56 9.73 -8.82 -3.95
CA SER A 56 10.10 -8.81 -5.38
C SER A 56 9.12 -9.51 -6.32
N GLU A 57 7.80 -9.51 -6.04
CA GLU A 57 6.86 -10.15 -6.97
C GLU A 57 6.72 -9.31 -8.25
N ASN A 58 6.63 -10.00 -9.38
CA ASN A 58 6.31 -9.38 -10.66
C ASN A 58 4.91 -8.75 -10.59
N LYS A 59 4.85 -7.44 -10.27
CA LYS A 59 3.62 -6.67 -10.11
C LYS A 59 2.69 -6.80 -11.32
N VAL A 60 3.26 -6.92 -12.53
CA VAL A 60 2.50 -7.11 -13.78
C VAL A 60 1.83 -8.48 -13.81
N GLN A 61 2.47 -9.54 -13.29
CA GLN A 61 1.87 -10.86 -13.21
C GLN A 61 0.70 -10.90 -12.23
N VAL A 62 0.88 -10.35 -11.02
CA VAL A 62 -0.21 -10.24 -10.03
C VAL A 62 -1.36 -9.45 -10.61
N TYR A 63 -1.07 -8.32 -11.26
CA TYR A 63 -2.08 -7.51 -11.93
C TYR A 63 -2.86 -8.30 -12.98
N LYS A 64 -2.17 -9.01 -13.87
CA LYS A 64 -2.81 -9.81 -14.93
C LYS A 64 -3.68 -10.93 -14.37
N LYS A 65 -3.25 -11.61 -13.30
CA LYS A 65 -4.07 -12.61 -12.62
C LYS A 65 -5.36 -11.97 -12.09
N TRP A 66 -5.22 -10.88 -11.33
CA TRP A 66 -6.35 -10.16 -10.75
C TRP A 66 -7.32 -9.67 -11.84
N LEU A 67 -6.78 -9.02 -12.88
CA LEU A 67 -7.56 -8.45 -13.99
C LEU A 67 -8.33 -9.53 -14.74
N ASN A 68 -7.72 -10.70 -14.98
CA ASN A 68 -8.41 -11.82 -15.61
C ASN A 68 -9.59 -12.30 -14.74
N CYS A 69 -9.37 -12.52 -13.44
CA CYS A 69 -10.45 -12.88 -12.53
C CYS A 69 -11.57 -11.84 -12.53
N ALA A 70 -11.23 -10.55 -12.43
CA ALA A 70 -12.19 -9.45 -12.42
C ALA A 70 -12.99 -9.41 -13.74
N LYS A 71 -12.35 -9.57 -14.89
CA LYS A 71 -13.03 -9.62 -16.20
C LYS A 71 -14.06 -10.74 -16.27
N TRP A 72 -13.68 -11.94 -15.86
CA TRP A 72 -14.56 -13.12 -15.93
C TRP A 72 -15.76 -13.04 -15.00
N ASN A 73 -15.60 -12.46 -13.81
CA ASN A 73 -16.64 -12.49 -12.79
C ASN A 73 -17.46 -11.19 -12.71
N LEU A 74 -16.88 -10.02 -12.96
CA LEU A 74 -17.57 -8.73 -12.81
C LEU A 74 -18.22 -8.23 -14.11
N LEU A 75 -17.60 -8.44 -15.28
CA LEU A 75 -18.14 -7.88 -16.53
C LEU A 75 -19.47 -8.52 -16.94
N VAL A 76 -19.70 -9.77 -16.53
CA VAL A 76 -20.91 -10.56 -16.84
C VAL A 76 -22.14 -10.17 -16.03
N ILE A 77 -21.98 -9.43 -14.92
CA ILE A 77 -23.12 -9.03 -14.07
C ILE A 77 -23.76 -7.78 -14.66
N GLU A 78 -24.97 -7.89 -15.22
CA GLU A 78 -25.64 -6.78 -15.90
C GLU A 78 -26.49 -5.91 -14.97
N ASP A 79 -27.07 -6.49 -13.92
CA ASP A 79 -27.88 -5.75 -12.96
C ASP A 79 -27.01 -4.91 -12.01
N PRO A 80 -27.23 -3.58 -11.92
CA PRO A 80 -26.39 -2.71 -11.10
C PRO A 80 -26.45 -2.98 -9.59
N VAL A 81 -27.60 -3.41 -9.07
CA VAL A 81 -27.79 -3.70 -7.65
C VAL A 81 -27.09 -5.01 -7.30
N GLN A 82 -27.25 -6.03 -8.14
CA GLN A 82 -26.51 -7.27 -8.05
C GLN A 82 -25.00 -7.02 -8.17
N PHE A 83 -24.58 -6.15 -9.07
CA PHE A 83 -23.17 -5.79 -9.23
C PHE A 83 -22.60 -5.24 -7.92
N TRP A 84 -23.26 -4.25 -7.32
CA TRP A 84 -22.84 -3.67 -6.05
C TRP A 84 -22.75 -4.71 -4.94
N THR A 85 -23.83 -5.45 -4.71
CA THR A 85 -23.92 -6.44 -3.62
C THR A 85 -22.93 -7.61 -3.76
N GLN A 86 -22.55 -7.96 -5.00
CA GLN A 86 -21.55 -9.01 -5.25
C GLN A 86 -20.13 -8.48 -5.35
N PHE A 87 -19.95 -7.18 -5.54
CA PHE A 87 -18.66 -6.58 -5.88
C PHE A 87 -17.57 -6.99 -4.90
N THR A 88 -17.76 -6.75 -3.61
CA THR A 88 -16.77 -7.04 -2.56
C THR A 88 -16.43 -8.53 -2.44
N LYS A 89 -17.43 -9.41 -2.62
CA LYS A 89 -17.22 -10.86 -2.60
C LYS A 89 -16.37 -11.31 -3.78
N VAL A 90 -16.64 -10.78 -4.97
CA VAL A 90 -15.92 -11.15 -6.19
C VAL A 90 -14.49 -10.60 -6.19
N THR A 91 -14.30 -9.33 -5.82
CA THR A 91 -12.96 -8.72 -5.74
C THR A 91 -12.10 -9.39 -4.68
N LYS A 92 -12.62 -9.72 -3.49
CA LYS A 92 -11.87 -10.49 -2.48
C LYS A 92 -11.41 -11.85 -3.00
N LYS A 93 -12.26 -12.56 -3.74
CA LYS A 93 -11.85 -13.80 -4.42
C LYS A 93 -10.72 -13.54 -5.42
N CYS A 94 -10.81 -12.46 -6.22
CA CYS A 94 -9.76 -12.12 -7.17
C CYS A 94 -8.46 -11.68 -6.50
N ASP A 95 -8.53 -11.04 -5.34
CA ASP A 95 -7.37 -10.68 -4.51
C ASP A 95 -6.64 -11.93 -4.03
N GLU A 96 -7.38 -12.94 -3.55
CA GLU A 96 -6.84 -14.24 -3.13
C GLU A 96 -6.20 -15.00 -4.30
N GLU A 97 -6.91 -15.15 -5.43
CA GLU A 97 -6.41 -15.86 -6.62
C GLU A 97 -5.16 -15.20 -7.22
N ALA A 98 -5.06 -13.87 -7.13
CA ALA A 98 -3.92 -13.12 -7.62
C ALA A 98 -2.75 -13.06 -6.62
N GLU A 99 -2.95 -13.51 -5.38
CA GLU A 99 -1.97 -13.46 -4.30
C GLU A 99 -1.49 -12.02 -4.05
N ILE A 100 -2.43 -11.07 -3.95
CA ILE A 100 -2.09 -9.65 -3.90
C ILE A 100 -1.20 -9.26 -2.72
N ASP A 101 -1.20 -10.02 -1.62
CA ASP A 101 -0.36 -9.73 -0.45
C ASP A 101 1.14 -9.69 -0.81
N LYS A 102 1.54 -10.34 -1.91
CA LYS A 102 2.90 -10.27 -2.47
C LYS A 102 3.27 -8.92 -3.08
N LEU A 103 2.30 -8.03 -3.30
CA LEU A 103 2.54 -6.64 -3.75
C LEU A 103 3.13 -5.76 -2.64
N GLY A 104 3.07 -6.21 -1.38
CA GLY A 104 3.50 -5.41 -0.24
C GLY A 104 2.51 -4.32 0.12
N LEU A 105 1.23 -4.68 0.21
CA LEU A 105 0.22 -3.77 0.72
C LEU A 105 0.41 -3.60 2.23
N ILE A 106 0.29 -2.36 2.69
CA ILE A 106 0.29 -1.99 4.10
C ILE A 106 -1.09 -1.47 4.49
N THR A 107 -1.45 -1.68 5.74
CA THR A 107 -2.70 -1.17 6.31
C THR A 107 -2.42 0.01 7.23
N LEU A 108 -3.02 1.15 6.92
CA LEU A 108 -2.97 2.37 7.69
C LEU A 108 -4.28 2.50 8.44
N LYS A 109 -4.32 2.03 9.69
CA LYS A 109 -5.57 2.11 10.45
C LYS A 109 -5.93 3.57 10.73
N ASN A 110 -7.22 3.85 10.76
CA ASN A 110 -7.81 5.08 11.27
C ASN A 110 -8.79 4.69 12.38
N LYS A 111 -9.42 5.65 13.08
CA LYS A 111 -10.43 5.29 14.11
C LYS A 111 -11.67 4.63 13.51
N ASP A 112 -12.04 5.03 12.30
CA ASP A 112 -13.31 4.67 11.68
C ASP A 112 -13.16 3.72 10.49
N GLU A 113 -11.94 3.59 9.95
CA GLU A 113 -11.65 2.84 8.74
C GLU A 113 -10.17 2.50 8.58
N ASP A 114 -9.88 1.44 7.82
CA ASP A 114 -8.52 1.11 7.43
C ASP A 114 -8.28 1.60 5.99
N LYS A 115 -7.21 2.36 5.77
CA LYS A 115 -6.72 2.73 4.44
C LYS A 115 -5.60 1.80 4.01
N ILE A 116 -5.45 1.58 2.71
CA ILE A 116 -4.43 0.68 2.15
C ILE A 116 -3.42 1.49 1.35
N GLY A 117 -2.16 1.07 1.36
CA GLY A 117 -1.12 1.69 0.54
C GLY A 117 -0.03 0.71 0.14
N ILE A 118 0.77 1.09 -0.86
CA ILE A 118 2.01 0.40 -1.22
C ILE A 118 3.14 1.40 -1.09
N LEU A 119 4.13 1.09 -0.26
CA LEU A 119 5.26 1.97 -0.04
C LEU A 119 6.10 2.12 -1.33
N PRO A 120 6.57 3.34 -1.66
CA PRO A 120 7.35 3.59 -2.85
C PRO A 120 8.74 2.93 -2.81
N ARG A 121 9.09 2.25 -3.90
CA ARG A 121 10.45 1.75 -4.17
C ARG A 121 11.34 2.74 -4.92
N ASN A 122 10.73 3.69 -5.60
CA ASN A 122 11.45 4.59 -6.49
C ASN A 122 12.42 5.50 -5.72
N ASN A 123 13.40 6.07 -6.42
CA ASN A 123 14.36 7.00 -5.82
C ASN A 123 13.80 8.43 -5.67
N ASP A 124 12.50 8.63 -5.94
CA ASP A 124 11.89 9.94 -5.77
C ASP A 124 11.97 10.34 -4.30
N GLU A 125 12.60 11.48 -4.03
CA GLU A 125 12.75 12.01 -2.67
C GLU A 125 11.49 12.74 -2.20
N LYS A 126 10.64 13.17 -3.15
CA LYS A 126 9.43 13.96 -2.91
C LYS A 126 8.21 13.22 -3.40
N HIS A 127 7.23 13.08 -2.52
CA HIS A 127 5.93 12.48 -2.80
C HIS A 127 4.81 13.45 -2.46
N THR A 128 3.66 13.27 -3.08
CA THR A 128 2.47 14.08 -2.86
C THR A 128 1.33 13.22 -2.31
N PHE A 129 0.63 13.79 -1.33
CA PHE A 129 -0.50 13.15 -0.68
C PHE A 129 -1.66 14.12 -0.62
N ILE A 130 -2.81 13.73 -1.16
CA ILE A 130 -4.02 14.54 -1.15
C ILE A 130 -5.12 13.80 -0.39
N THR A 131 -5.73 14.46 0.59
CA THR A 131 -6.94 13.99 1.27
C THR A 131 -8.10 14.91 0.89
N LEU A 132 -9.18 14.35 0.32
CA LEU A 132 -10.45 15.02 0.10
C LEU A 132 -11.46 14.46 1.13
N GLY A 133 -11.92 15.31 2.04
CA GLY A 133 -12.66 14.91 3.24
C GLY A 133 -11.74 14.33 4.31
N ILE A 134 -11.43 15.14 5.32
CA ILE A 134 -10.49 14.80 6.38
C ILE A 134 -11.20 14.08 7.54
N GLY A 135 -12.50 14.34 7.74
CA GLY A 135 -13.30 13.58 8.72
C GLY A 135 -12.91 13.78 10.20
N ARG A 136 -12.03 14.75 10.51
CA ARG A 136 -11.48 15.05 11.85
C ARG A 136 -10.52 13.99 12.40
N ASP A 137 -9.99 13.10 11.56
CA ASP A 137 -8.97 12.13 11.94
C ASP A 137 -7.87 11.99 10.88
N ILE A 138 -6.65 12.36 11.24
CA ILE A 138 -5.46 12.31 10.35
C ILE A 138 -4.49 11.19 10.74
N THR A 139 -4.92 10.23 11.55
CA THR A 139 -4.04 9.17 12.09
C THR A 139 -3.44 8.34 10.96
N GLY A 140 -4.22 8.04 9.91
CA GLY A 140 -3.74 7.34 8.72
C GLY A 140 -2.62 8.10 7.99
N GLU A 141 -2.81 9.40 7.76
CA GLU A 141 -1.82 10.27 7.12
C GLU A 141 -0.55 10.42 7.97
N GLN A 142 -0.69 10.56 9.28
CA GLN A 142 0.45 10.60 10.21
C GLN A 142 1.26 9.30 10.16
N ARG A 143 0.60 8.14 10.09
CA ARG A 143 1.26 6.84 9.94
C ARG A 143 1.98 6.72 8.60
N TRP A 144 1.36 7.18 7.51
CA TRP A 144 2.02 7.23 6.20
C TRP A 144 3.27 8.12 6.25
N LYS A 145 3.16 9.33 6.81
CA LYS A 145 4.29 10.26 6.99
C LYS A 145 5.44 9.59 7.73
N ARG A 146 5.17 8.97 8.88
CA ARG A 146 6.17 8.28 9.72
C ARG A 146 6.91 7.18 8.96
N LYS A 147 6.18 6.33 8.22
CA LYS A 147 6.78 5.27 7.40
C LYS A 147 7.64 5.82 6.26
N MET A 148 7.18 6.90 5.61
CA MET A 148 7.92 7.57 4.54
C MET A 148 9.21 8.23 5.04
N GLU A 149 9.17 8.85 6.22
CA GLU A 149 10.36 9.43 6.88
C GLU A 149 11.39 8.36 7.22
N LYS A 150 10.96 7.18 7.70
CA LYS A 150 11.86 6.02 7.93
C LYS A 150 12.52 5.52 6.64
N LEU A 151 11.86 5.70 5.49
CA LEU A 151 12.44 5.43 4.16
C LEU A 151 13.32 6.57 3.64
N GLY A 152 13.52 7.65 4.39
CA GLY A 152 14.28 8.83 3.97
C GLY A 152 13.55 9.66 2.90
N LYS A 153 12.23 9.57 2.83
CA LYS A 153 11.39 10.24 1.83
C LYS A 153 10.60 11.38 2.44
N THR A 154 10.42 12.45 1.68
CA THR A 154 9.60 13.60 2.06
C THR A 154 8.25 13.54 1.35
N VAL A 155 7.19 13.95 2.06
CA VAL A 155 5.83 13.95 1.54
C VAL A 155 5.20 15.32 1.76
N GLU A 156 4.64 15.90 0.70
CA GLU A 156 3.82 17.10 0.77
C GLU A 156 2.35 16.70 0.89
N PHE A 157 1.74 17.03 2.03
CA PHE A 157 0.34 16.73 2.34
C PHE A 157 -0.57 17.91 2.02
N TYR A 158 -1.70 17.64 1.37
CA TYR A 158 -2.72 18.61 0.98
C TYR A 158 -4.11 18.08 1.36
N GLY A 159 -4.77 18.73 2.31
CA GLY A 159 -6.08 18.29 2.82
C GLY A 159 -7.15 19.31 2.49
N ALA A 160 -8.23 18.89 1.84
CA ALA A 160 -9.38 19.72 1.53
C ALA A 160 -10.63 19.20 2.24
N ASP A 161 -11.24 20.05 3.07
CA ASP A 161 -12.46 19.74 3.80
C ASP A 161 -13.19 21.05 4.12
N PRO A 162 -14.52 21.15 3.97
CA PRO A 162 -15.25 22.37 4.30
C PRO A 162 -15.38 22.65 5.82
N MET A 163 -15.07 21.68 6.69
CA MET A 163 -15.25 21.78 8.14
C MET A 163 -14.03 22.39 8.85
N THR A 164 -14.10 23.68 9.14
CA THR A 164 -12.98 24.42 9.76
C THR A 164 -12.80 24.17 11.26
N GLU A 165 -13.86 23.85 12.00
CA GLU A 165 -13.87 23.81 13.49
C GLU A 165 -12.75 22.98 14.13
N ILE A 166 -12.30 21.92 13.45
CA ILE A 166 -11.25 21.03 13.95
C ILE A 166 -10.13 20.89 12.91
N ASN A 167 -10.47 20.79 11.62
CA ASN A 167 -9.49 20.49 10.59
C ASN A 167 -8.51 21.65 10.34
N GLU A 168 -8.89 22.89 10.64
CA GLU A 168 -8.00 24.07 10.53
C GLU A 168 -6.85 24.04 11.54
N GLU A 169 -7.00 23.35 12.67
CA GLU A 169 -5.92 23.14 13.64
C GLU A 169 -5.25 21.76 13.47
N LEU A 170 -6.03 20.75 13.05
CA LEU A 170 -5.57 19.37 12.96
C LEU A 170 -4.64 19.13 11.77
N TYR A 171 -5.09 19.45 10.55
CA TYR A 171 -4.36 19.08 9.33
C TYR A 171 -3.05 19.87 9.14
N PRO A 172 -2.92 21.15 9.57
CA PRO A 172 -1.64 21.87 9.50
C PRO A 172 -0.48 21.25 10.27
N GLN A 173 -0.74 20.29 11.15
CA GLN A 173 0.31 19.52 11.84
C GLN A 173 1.09 18.60 10.87
N ILE A 174 0.51 18.27 9.71
CA ILE A 174 1.13 17.41 8.71
C ILE A 174 1.29 18.07 7.34
N GLY A 175 0.43 19.03 6.98
CA GLY A 175 0.34 19.53 5.61
C GLY A 175 -0.36 20.88 5.45
N LYS A 176 -0.84 21.17 4.24
CA LYS A 176 -1.62 22.38 3.95
C LYS A 176 -3.11 22.04 3.97
N TYR A 177 -3.87 22.85 4.71
CA TYR A 177 -5.33 22.73 4.81
C TYR A 177 -6.04 23.70 3.85
N PHE A 178 -7.10 23.23 3.21
CA PHE A 178 -7.96 23.99 2.32
C PHE A 178 -9.42 23.92 2.78
N PRO A 179 -10.03 25.04 3.20
CA PRO A 179 -11.34 25.05 3.85
C PRO A 179 -12.50 25.04 2.84
N PHE A 180 -12.50 24.06 1.93
CA PHE A 180 -13.55 23.87 0.93
C PHE A 180 -13.70 22.38 0.57
N ALA A 181 -14.89 22.01 0.12
CA ALA A 181 -15.11 20.70 -0.48
C ALA A 181 -14.54 20.67 -1.90
N VAL A 182 -14.18 19.48 -2.39
CA VAL A 182 -13.68 19.27 -3.75
C VAL A 182 -14.64 18.35 -4.49
N SER A 183 -15.03 18.74 -5.70
CA SER A 183 -15.86 17.90 -6.59
C SER A 183 -15.55 18.24 -8.05
N ARG A 184 -16.33 17.70 -9.00
CA ARG A 184 -16.24 18.06 -10.42
C ARG A 184 -17.01 19.35 -10.76
N THR A 185 -18.01 19.70 -9.96
CA THR A 185 -18.90 20.83 -10.24
C THR A 185 -18.67 21.92 -9.20
N PRO A 186 -18.05 23.07 -9.57
CA PRO A 186 -17.80 24.14 -8.63
C PRO A 186 -19.10 24.86 -8.26
N GLY A 187 -19.15 25.44 -7.06
CA GLY A 187 -20.29 26.23 -6.59
C GLY A 187 -20.75 25.86 -5.18
N TYR A 188 -21.92 26.35 -4.79
CA TYR A 188 -22.53 25.96 -3.52
C TYR A 188 -23.34 24.68 -3.71
N ALA A 189 -23.02 23.63 -2.95
CA ALA A 189 -23.79 22.40 -2.91
C ALA A 189 -24.02 21.97 -1.45
N THR A 190 -25.04 21.14 -1.24
CA THR A 190 -25.30 20.55 0.08
C THR A 190 -24.37 19.36 0.27
N ALA A 191 -23.58 19.37 1.34
CA ALA A 191 -22.81 18.23 1.79
C ALA A 191 -23.25 17.82 3.20
N SER A 192 -23.18 16.53 3.49
CA SER A 192 -23.26 16.03 4.86
C SER A 192 -21.95 16.38 5.56
N VAL A 193 -22.01 17.12 6.67
CA VAL A 193 -20.81 17.52 7.42
C VAL A 193 -20.95 17.16 8.88
N LEU A 194 -19.88 16.64 9.47
CA LEU A 194 -19.84 16.30 10.88
C LEU A 194 -19.71 17.56 11.74
N LYS A 195 -20.78 17.94 12.44
CA LYS A 195 -20.82 19.07 13.38
C LYS A 195 -21.38 18.63 14.72
N ASN A 196 -20.68 18.95 15.82
CA ASN A 196 -21.08 18.51 17.17
C ASN A 196 -21.35 16.99 17.30
N ARG A 197 -20.58 16.16 16.59
CA ARG A 197 -20.73 14.69 16.52
C ARG A 197 -22.04 14.20 15.87
N GLN A 198 -22.70 15.06 15.09
CA GLN A 198 -23.84 14.70 14.26
C GLN A 198 -23.58 15.13 12.82
N TYR A 199 -23.99 14.31 11.87
CA TYR A 199 -23.98 14.67 10.47
C TYR A 199 -25.16 15.60 10.18
N ILE A 200 -24.88 16.77 9.64
CA ILE A 200 -25.89 17.73 9.23
C ILE A 200 -25.67 18.14 7.78
N ASN A 201 -26.75 18.32 7.04
CA ASN A 201 -26.68 18.86 5.69
C ASN A 201 -26.39 20.36 5.75
N GLN A 202 -25.25 20.78 5.21
CA GLN A 202 -24.85 22.18 5.16
C GLN A 202 -24.51 22.58 3.72
N SER A 203 -24.83 23.82 3.35
CA SER A 203 -24.34 24.39 2.10
C SER A 203 -22.85 24.72 2.25
N VAL A 204 -22.02 24.09 1.41
CA VAL A 204 -20.58 24.26 1.41
C VAL A 204 -20.10 24.66 0.01
N VAL A 205 -18.95 25.32 -0.05
CA VAL A 205 -18.31 25.68 -1.31
C VAL A 205 -17.57 24.46 -1.84
N HIS A 206 -17.89 24.09 -3.08
CA HIS A 206 -17.17 23.10 -3.86
C HIS A 206 -16.21 23.80 -4.83
N VAL A 207 -14.96 23.35 -4.83
CA VAL A 207 -13.94 23.72 -5.81
C VAL A 207 -13.77 22.56 -6.79
N ASP A 208 -13.68 22.89 -8.07
CA ASP A 208 -13.41 21.88 -9.10
C ASP A 208 -12.03 21.23 -8.88
N ILE A 209 -11.98 19.90 -8.90
CA ILE A 209 -10.76 19.13 -8.62
C ILE A 209 -9.64 19.41 -9.63
N MET A 210 -9.94 19.71 -10.90
CA MET A 210 -8.90 20.12 -11.86
C MET A 210 -8.32 21.47 -11.46
N TYR A 211 -9.17 22.42 -11.08
CA TYR A 211 -8.70 23.71 -10.57
C TYR A 211 -7.86 23.54 -9.29
N PHE A 212 -8.30 22.69 -8.36
CA PHE A 212 -7.55 22.43 -7.14
C PHE A 212 -6.16 21.85 -7.44
N VAL A 213 -6.09 20.77 -8.20
CA VAL A 213 -4.82 20.07 -8.47
C VAL A 213 -3.91 20.89 -9.40
N ASP A 214 -4.41 21.35 -10.55
CA ASP A 214 -3.58 22.01 -11.57
C ASP A 214 -3.30 23.49 -11.25
N LYS A 215 -4.29 24.23 -10.75
CA LYS A 215 -4.14 25.70 -10.55
C LYS A 215 -3.69 26.06 -9.14
N LEU A 216 -4.27 25.44 -8.11
CA LEU A 216 -3.94 25.77 -6.72
C LEU A 216 -2.68 25.04 -6.25
N LEU A 217 -2.63 23.72 -6.42
CA LEU A 217 -1.50 22.91 -5.98
C LEU A 217 -0.34 22.93 -6.98
N LYS A 218 -0.65 23.05 -8.29
CA LYS A 218 0.32 23.02 -9.40
C LYS A 218 1.14 21.72 -9.41
N ILE A 219 0.45 20.62 -9.20
CA ILE A 219 1.04 19.27 -9.18
C ILE A 219 0.53 18.46 -10.37
N ASN A 220 1.42 17.68 -10.95
CA ASN A 220 1.12 16.77 -12.06
C ASN A 220 1.35 15.29 -11.68
N LYS A 221 1.75 15.03 -10.44
CA LYS A 221 1.92 13.69 -9.88
C LYS A 221 1.26 13.66 -8.50
N ILE A 222 0.41 12.66 -8.30
CA ILE A 222 -0.29 12.39 -7.04
C ILE A 222 0.09 10.98 -6.61
N ASP A 223 0.93 10.82 -5.60
CA ASP A 223 1.32 9.49 -5.12
C ASP A 223 0.16 8.81 -4.37
N ASN A 224 -0.55 9.56 -3.52
CA ASN A 224 -1.74 9.08 -2.82
C ASN A 224 -2.87 10.10 -2.93
N LEU A 225 -4.05 9.63 -3.35
CA LEU A 225 -5.30 10.38 -3.33
C LEU A 225 -6.32 9.66 -2.46
N TRP A 226 -6.68 10.23 -1.32
CA TRP A 226 -7.70 9.70 -0.44
C TRP A 226 -8.98 10.52 -0.61
N MET A 227 -10.11 9.84 -0.79
CA MET A 227 -11.38 10.45 -1.15
C MET A 227 -12.51 9.92 -0.29
N ASP A 228 -13.07 10.82 0.48
CA ASP A 228 -14.29 10.69 1.27
C ASP A 228 -15.06 12.01 1.10
N ALA A 229 -15.80 12.14 0.00
CA ALA A 229 -16.38 13.40 -0.45
C ALA A 229 -17.90 13.43 -0.30
N GLU A 230 -18.45 12.61 0.61
CA GLU A 230 -19.85 12.63 1.04
C GLU A 230 -20.84 12.59 -0.14
N GLY A 231 -20.54 11.74 -1.15
CA GLY A 231 -21.35 11.54 -2.35
C GLY A 231 -20.85 12.27 -3.60
N ALA A 232 -19.91 13.22 -3.47
CA ALA A 232 -19.34 13.89 -4.63
C ALA A 232 -18.40 12.99 -5.47
N GLU A 233 -18.08 11.77 -4.99
CA GLU A 233 -17.21 10.82 -5.68
C GLU A 233 -17.76 10.44 -7.05
N TYR A 234 -19.08 10.27 -7.15
CA TYR A 234 -19.72 9.84 -8.38
C TYR A 234 -19.47 10.79 -9.54
N ASP A 235 -19.36 12.10 -9.27
CA ASP A 235 -19.10 13.12 -10.29
C ASP A 235 -17.62 13.15 -10.70
N MET A 236 -16.74 12.55 -9.90
CA MET A 236 -15.30 12.49 -10.14
C MET A 236 -14.85 11.21 -10.84
N PHE A 237 -15.70 10.19 -10.97
CA PHE A 237 -15.37 8.91 -11.61
C PHE A 237 -14.71 9.02 -12.99
N GLU A 238 -15.24 9.88 -13.87
CA GLU A 238 -14.73 10.04 -15.24
C GLU A 238 -13.32 10.63 -15.31
N ILE A 239 -12.87 11.28 -14.23
CA ILE A 239 -11.54 11.92 -14.17
C ILE A 239 -10.43 10.87 -14.22
N PHE A 240 -10.68 9.70 -13.64
CA PHE A 240 -9.71 8.60 -13.52
C PHE A 240 -9.61 7.72 -14.77
N MET A 241 -10.45 7.93 -15.78
CA MET A 241 -10.42 7.16 -17.01
C MET A 241 -9.14 7.42 -17.80
N LYS A 242 -8.76 6.48 -18.67
CA LYS A 242 -7.56 6.55 -19.52
C LYS A 242 -7.50 7.80 -20.40
N ASN A 243 -8.66 8.34 -20.78
CA ASN A 243 -8.81 9.62 -21.47
C ASN A 243 -9.61 10.64 -20.64
N GLY A 244 -9.59 10.49 -19.31
CA GLY A 244 -10.22 11.39 -18.36
C GLY A 244 -9.45 12.71 -18.21
N SER A 245 -10.01 13.62 -17.40
CA SER A 245 -9.45 14.98 -17.25
C SER A 245 -8.03 14.98 -16.67
N PHE A 246 -7.69 14.05 -15.77
CA PHE A 246 -6.31 13.94 -15.28
C PHE A 246 -5.34 13.52 -16.38
N ALA A 247 -5.66 12.45 -17.12
CA ALA A 247 -4.82 11.97 -18.22
C ALA A 247 -4.60 13.04 -19.30
N GLN A 248 -5.67 13.73 -19.71
CA GLN A 248 -5.60 14.79 -20.73
C GLN A 248 -4.73 15.99 -20.31
N ASN A 249 -4.60 16.23 -19.01
CA ASN A 249 -3.79 17.33 -18.47
C ASN A 249 -2.42 16.85 -17.93
N GLY A 250 -2.04 15.60 -18.21
CA GLY A 250 -0.75 15.05 -17.79
C GLY A 250 -0.61 14.89 -16.27
N ILE A 251 -1.72 14.75 -15.56
CA ILE A 251 -1.76 14.47 -14.12
C ILE A 251 -1.76 12.95 -13.93
N ASP A 252 -0.70 12.42 -13.32
CA ASP A 252 -0.54 11.00 -13.02
C ASP A 252 -0.89 10.71 -11.56
N VAL A 253 -1.81 9.78 -11.33
CA VAL A 253 -2.24 9.36 -9.98
C VAL A 253 -1.83 7.91 -9.77
N CYS A 254 -1.06 7.64 -8.71
CA CYS A 254 -0.48 6.33 -8.47
C CYS A 254 -1.44 5.43 -7.69
N GLN A 255 -1.97 5.93 -6.58
CA GLN A 255 -2.77 5.15 -5.64
C GLN A 255 -3.96 5.97 -5.15
N ILE A 256 -5.11 5.32 -5.03
CA ILE A 256 -6.35 5.96 -4.60
C ILE A 256 -6.99 5.11 -3.51
N ASN A 257 -7.36 5.71 -2.38
CA ASN A 257 -8.35 5.13 -1.48
C ASN A 257 -9.63 5.94 -1.63
N ILE A 258 -10.75 5.28 -1.88
CA ILE A 258 -12.02 5.97 -2.10
C ILE A 258 -13.15 5.28 -1.35
N GLU A 259 -13.95 6.08 -0.66
CA GLU A 259 -15.21 5.68 -0.03
C GLU A 259 -16.36 6.16 -0.92
N VAL A 260 -17.02 5.25 -1.62
CA VAL A 260 -18.18 5.56 -2.46
C VAL A 260 -19.43 5.44 -1.63
N HIS A 261 -20.03 6.59 -1.34
CA HIS A 261 -21.19 6.70 -0.48
C HIS A 261 -22.41 5.98 -1.05
N LEU A 262 -23.07 5.21 -0.19
CA LEU A 262 -24.40 4.68 -0.47
C LEU A 262 -25.37 5.85 -0.43
N SER A 263 -26.08 6.07 -1.53
CA SER A 263 -27.04 7.16 -1.60
C SER A 263 -28.30 6.81 -0.80
N GLU A 264 -28.62 7.61 0.22
CA GLU A 264 -29.83 7.45 1.05
C GLU A 264 -31.15 7.71 0.31
N THR A 265 -31.14 8.00 -1.00
CA THR A 265 -32.36 8.28 -1.77
C THR A 265 -32.93 7.04 -2.46
N GLY A 266 -33.45 6.10 -1.68
CA GLY A 266 -34.29 4.99 -2.16
C GLY A 266 -33.67 4.12 -3.29
N PRO A 267 -34.45 3.26 -3.95
CA PRO A 267 -33.95 2.41 -5.04
C PRO A 267 -33.72 3.22 -6.34
N ASN A 268 -32.90 4.26 -6.27
CA ASN A 268 -32.39 4.92 -7.46
C ASN A 268 -31.27 4.06 -8.05
N HIS A 269 -31.64 3.26 -9.06
CA HIS A 269 -30.71 2.49 -9.91
C HIS A 269 -29.53 3.34 -10.43
N LEU A 270 -29.67 4.66 -10.51
CA LEU A 270 -28.67 5.55 -11.10
C LEU A 270 -27.29 5.47 -10.44
N ASN A 271 -27.18 5.49 -9.10
CA ASN A 271 -25.87 5.47 -8.45
C ASN A 271 -25.21 4.09 -8.51
N TYR A 272 -26.00 3.02 -8.36
CA TYR A 272 -25.54 1.66 -8.65
C TYR A 272 -25.06 1.52 -10.10
N GLU A 273 -25.77 2.10 -11.06
CA GLU A 273 -25.37 2.13 -12.46
C GLU A 273 -24.08 2.90 -12.68
N ARG A 274 -23.93 4.08 -12.07
CA ARG A 274 -22.72 4.91 -12.17
C ARG A 274 -21.52 4.17 -11.61
N PHE A 275 -21.67 3.54 -10.44
CA PHE A 275 -20.62 2.71 -9.83
C PHE A 275 -20.27 1.51 -10.71
N MET A 276 -21.26 0.76 -11.19
CA MET A 276 -21.01 -0.38 -12.08
C MET A 276 -20.31 0.07 -13.37
N LYS A 277 -20.78 1.14 -14.02
CA LYS A 277 -20.17 1.69 -15.24
C LYS A 277 -18.72 2.11 -14.97
N PHE A 278 -18.47 2.80 -13.87
CA PHE A 278 -17.13 3.21 -13.44
C PHE A 278 -16.19 2.01 -13.31
N VAL A 279 -16.54 1.03 -12.47
CA VAL A 279 -15.69 -0.15 -12.24
C VAL A 279 -15.46 -0.96 -13.52
N LYS A 280 -16.53 -1.22 -14.31
CA LYS A 280 -16.39 -1.95 -15.57
C LYS A 280 -15.50 -1.22 -16.56
N GLN A 281 -15.56 0.12 -16.59
CA GLN A 281 -14.70 0.91 -17.45
C GLN A 281 -13.23 0.79 -17.02
N LEU A 282 -12.92 0.89 -15.73
CA LEU A 282 -11.55 0.69 -15.21
C LEU A 282 -10.97 -0.69 -15.59
N ILE A 283 -11.78 -1.75 -15.47
CA ILE A 283 -11.39 -3.11 -15.85
C ILE A 283 -11.13 -3.24 -17.36
N ARG A 284 -11.95 -2.58 -18.19
CA ARG A 284 -11.78 -2.60 -19.65
C ARG A 284 -10.58 -1.80 -20.13
N GLU A 285 -10.27 -0.70 -19.45
CA GLU A 285 -9.14 0.16 -19.79
C GLU A 285 -7.79 -0.41 -19.37
N GLU A 286 -7.81 -1.44 -18.51
CA GLU A 286 -6.62 -2.16 -18.04
C GLU A 286 -5.57 -1.22 -17.41
N GLN A 287 -6.05 -0.20 -16.71
CA GLN A 287 -5.21 0.80 -16.07
C GLN A 287 -5.11 0.59 -14.56
N PHE A 288 -6.26 0.37 -13.90
CA PHE A 288 -6.32 0.20 -12.46
C PHE A 288 -6.60 -1.26 -12.08
N ALA A 289 -6.06 -1.67 -10.94
CA ALA A 289 -6.62 -2.77 -10.17
C ALA A 289 -7.34 -2.22 -8.94
N ILE A 290 -8.30 -2.98 -8.41
CA ILE A 290 -9.10 -2.60 -7.25
C ILE A 290 -8.98 -3.70 -6.19
N PHE A 291 -8.28 -3.41 -5.11
CA PHE A 291 -7.97 -4.40 -4.06
C PHE A 291 -8.64 -4.06 -2.73
N LYS A 292 -8.69 -5.05 -1.83
CA LYS A 292 -9.08 -4.93 -0.41
C LYS A 292 -10.40 -4.15 -0.23
N THR A 293 -11.38 -4.45 -1.07
CA THR A 293 -12.67 -3.76 -1.04
C THR A 293 -13.49 -4.21 0.16
N GLU A 294 -14.21 -3.26 0.78
CA GLU A 294 -15.08 -3.52 1.91
C GLU A 294 -16.40 -2.75 1.77
N GLU A 295 -17.49 -3.38 2.19
CA GLU A 295 -18.82 -2.75 2.26
C GLU A 295 -19.32 -2.89 3.69
N VAL A 296 -19.39 -1.77 4.41
CA VAL A 296 -20.02 -1.70 5.74
C VAL A 296 -21.36 -0.99 5.61
N ILE A 297 -21.32 0.27 5.18
CA ILE A 297 -22.47 1.08 4.76
C ILE A 297 -22.16 1.70 3.39
N HIS A 298 -20.92 2.15 3.21
CA HIS A 298 -20.38 2.68 1.96
C HIS A 298 -19.37 1.69 1.36
N MET A 299 -19.10 1.85 0.08
CA MET A 299 -18.16 0.99 -0.65
C MET A 299 -16.76 1.56 -0.58
N ARG A 300 -15.88 0.92 0.20
CA ARG A 300 -14.48 1.28 0.33
C ARG A 300 -13.64 0.46 -0.63
N MET A 301 -12.75 1.13 -1.35
CA MET A 301 -11.85 0.45 -2.28
C MET A 301 -10.49 1.14 -2.39
N TYR A 302 -9.45 0.31 -2.51
CA TYR A 302 -8.10 0.75 -2.83
C TYR A 302 -7.81 0.47 -4.30
N MET A 303 -7.46 1.51 -5.05
CA MET A 303 -7.14 1.43 -6.47
C MET A 303 -5.65 1.70 -6.68
N PHE A 304 -4.99 0.84 -7.44
CA PHE A 304 -3.60 1.02 -7.83
C PHE A 304 -3.46 1.16 -9.34
N ASN A 305 -2.82 2.23 -9.80
CA ASN A 305 -2.65 2.53 -11.21
C ASN A 305 -1.44 1.80 -11.79
N PHE A 306 -1.69 0.70 -12.51
CA PHE A 306 -0.65 -0.07 -13.18
C PHE A 306 -0.12 0.55 -14.47
N ALA A 307 -0.78 1.58 -15.00
CA ALA A 307 -0.26 2.37 -16.13
C ALA A 307 0.55 3.60 -15.69
N SER A 308 0.57 3.91 -14.39
CA SER A 308 1.28 5.07 -13.86
C SER A 308 2.78 5.00 -14.17
N SER A 309 3.38 6.16 -14.42
CA SER A 309 4.83 6.29 -14.59
C SER A 309 5.61 5.84 -13.35
N PHE A 310 4.96 5.74 -12.19
CA PHE A 310 5.50 5.18 -10.95
C PHE A 310 5.86 3.69 -11.05
N LEU A 311 5.15 2.93 -11.90
CA LEU A 311 5.50 1.55 -12.24
C LEU A 311 6.43 1.44 -13.45
N LYS A 312 6.98 2.54 -13.96
CA LYS A 312 8.19 2.40 -14.78
C LYS A 312 9.26 1.85 -13.86
N GLU A 313 9.34 0.52 -13.81
CA GLU A 313 10.55 -0.19 -13.47
C GLU A 313 11.67 0.62 -14.10
N ILE A 314 12.62 1.02 -13.27
CA ILE A 314 13.94 1.39 -13.73
C ILE A 314 14.47 0.14 -14.41
N THR A 315 14.08 -0.01 -15.67
CA THR A 315 14.42 -1.15 -16.51
C THR A 315 15.83 -0.83 -16.93
N ALA A 316 16.77 -1.25 -16.10
CA ALA A 316 18.14 -1.29 -16.51
C ALA A 316 18.19 -2.15 -17.78
N THR A 317 18.75 -1.62 -18.85
CA THR A 317 18.86 -2.42 -20.07
C THR A 317 20.03 -3.36 -19.91
N PHE A 318 19.76 -4.65 -20.05
CA PHE A 318 20.76 -5.70 -19.98
C PHE A 318 21.29 -5.99 -21.38
N LYS A 319 22.60 -5.91 -21.56
CA LYS A 319 23.27 -6.36 -22.78
C LYS A 319 24.28 -7.44 -22.42
N LYS A 320 24.10 -8.64 -22.96
CA LYS A 320 25.08 -9.71 -22.85
C LYS A 320 26.21 -9.47 -23.85
N ASP A 321 27.45 -9.56 -23.38
CA ASP A 321 28.66 -9.55 -24.20
C ASP A 321 29.60 -10.65 -23.71
N GLY A 322 29.65 -11.77 -24.44
CA GLY A 322 30.31 -12.99 -23.99
C GLY A 322 29.80 -13.47 -22.64
N ASP A 323 30.69 -13.58 -21.66
CA ASP A 323 30.40 -13.98 -20.27
C ASP A 323 30.05 -12.79 -19.36
N LYS A 324 29.91 -11.58 -19.91
CA LYS A 324 29.55 -10.38 -19.16
C LYS A 324 28.12 -9.97 -19.42
N ILE A 325 27.47 -9.44 -18.39
CA ILE A 325 26.19 -8.75 -18.51
C ILE A 325 26.44 -7.28 -18.19
N HIS A 326 26.25 -6.43 -19.18
CA HIS A 326 26.28 -5.00 -19.02
C HIS A 326 24.90 -4.52 -18.61
N VAL A 327 24.83 -3.91 -17.42
CA VAL A 327 23.63 -3.29 -16.88
C VAL A 327 23.74 -1.78 -17.10
N THR A 328 22.94 -1.23 -18.01
CA THR A 328 22.90 0.23 -18.20
C THR A 328 21.84 0.80 -17.27
N LEU A 329 22.28 1.56 -16.27
CA LEU A 329 21.39 2.24 -15.34
C LEU A 329 20.79 3.49 -16.02
N PRO A 330 19.53 3.85 -15.72
CA PRO A 330 18.90 5.04 -16.30
C PRO A 330 19.48 6.36 -15.77
N ALA A 331 20.23 6.31 -14.68
CA ALA A 331 20.94 7.45 -14.10
C ALA A 331 22.36 7.04 -13.66
N PRO A 332 23.34 7.95 -13.72
CA PRO A 332 24.70 7.68 -13.27
C PRO A 332 24.75 7.47 -11.75
N ILE A 333 25.65 6.57 -11.30
CA ILE A 333 25.95 6.39 -9.89
C ILE A 333 26.74 7.62 -9.41
N THR A 334 26.20 8.34 -8.44
CA THR A 334 26.82 9.52 -7.81
C THR A 334 27.37 9.16 -6.43
N LYS A 335 28.22 10.00 -5.84
CA LYS A 335 28.74 9.79 -4.47
C LYS A 335 27.63 9.68 -3.42
N ALA A 336 26.50 10.38 -3.63
CA ALA A 336 25.33 10.30 -2.76
C ALA A 336 24.56 8.99 -2.93
N SER A 337 24.47 8.42 -4.14
CA SER A 337 23.72 7.17 -4.36
C SER A 337 24.44 5.92 -3.84
N ILE A 338 25.76 5.97 -3.61
CA ILE A 338 26.54 4.81 -3.11
C ILE A 338 26.21 4.49 -1.65
N THR A 339 25.61 5.41 -0.89
CA THR A 339 25.15 5.14 0.48
C THR A 339 23.79 4.43 0.51
N MET A 340 23.11 4.30 -0.62
CA MET A 340 21.82 3.63 -0.74
C MET A 340 22.03 2.17 -1.15
N LYS A 341 21.31 1.25 -0.50
CA LYS A 341 21.27 -0.16 -0.92
C LYS A 341 20.36 -0.28 -2.14
N GLY A 342 20.87 -0.90 -3.21
CA GLY A 342 20.10 -1.23 -4.41
C GLY A 342 20.18 -2.73 -4.71
N PHE A 343 19.23 -3.23 -5.48
CA PHE A 343 19.16 -4.63 -5.88
C PHE A 343 19.07 -4.74 -7.39
N ILE A 344 19.71 -5.76 -7.95
CA ILE A 344 19.57 -6.15 -9.36
C ILE A 344 18.99 -7.56 -9.34
N GLU A 345 17.81 -7.71 -9.90
CA GLU A 345 17.17 -9.01 -10.09
C GLU A 345 17.36 -9.47 -11.53
N ILE A 346 17.80 -10.71 -11.70
CA ILE A 346 18.08 -11.28 -13.03
C ILE A 346 17.43 -12.66 -13.10
N ALA A 347 16.41 -12.77 -13.95
CA ALA A 347 15.87 -14.06 -14.38
C ALA A 347 16.63 -14.54 -15.63
N TYR A 348 17.20 -15.74 -15.58
CA TYR A 348 17.90 -16.35 -16.71
C TYR A 348 17.57 -17.83 -16.85
N LYS A 349 17.79 -18.37 -18.05
CA LYS A 349 17.64 -19.80 -18.34
C LYS A 349 18.93 -20.33 -18.96
N GLY A 350 19.55 -21.29 -18.28
CA GLY A 350 20.73 -22.02 -18.77
C GLY A 350 20.39 -23.40 -19.30
N LYS A 351 21.34 -24.01 -20.03
CA LYS A 351 21.33 -25.46 -20.29
C LYS A 351 22.39 -26.09 -19.39
N ALA A 352 22.05 -27.18 -18.74
CA ALA A 352 23.04 -27.98 -18.01
C ALA A 352 24.06 -28.59 -18.99
N GLY A 353 25.32 -28.65 -18.54
CA GLY A 353 26.41 -29.28 -19.25
C GLY A 353 26.23 -30.79 -19.38
N LYS A 354 26.76 -31.34 -20.47
CA LYS A 354 26.77 -32.80 -20.71
C LYS A 354 27.81 -33.49 -19.82
N LYS A 355 27.74 -34.82 -19.75
CA LYS A 355 28.75 -35.66 -19.11
C LYS A 355 30.16 -35.32 -19.61
N GLY A 356 31.07 -35.05 -18.68
CA GLY A 356 32.45 -34.63 -18.97
C GLY A 356 32.67 -33.13 -19.08
N ALA A 357 31.62 -32.30 -18.95
CA ALA A 357 31.81 -30.87 -18.73
C ALA A 357 32.41 -30.60 -17.34
N ASN A 358 33.12 -29.49 -17.20
CA ASN A 358 33.79 -29.08 -15.96
C ASN A 358 33.44 -27.64 -15.55
N LYS A 359 32.38 -27.08 -16.14
CA LYS A 359 31.91 -25.72 -15.89
C LYS A 359 30.39 -25.65 -15.82
N GLY A 360 29.87 -24.76 -14.99
CA GLY A 360 28.45 -24.60 -14.71
C GLY A 360 27.87 -25.78 -13.93
N LEU A 361 26.56 -25.97 -14.06
CA LEU A 361 25.85 -27.17 -13.64
C LEU A 361 25.99 -28.23 -14.75
N PHE A 362 26.51 -29.42 -14.44
CA PHE A 362 26.73 -30.46 -15.43
C PHE A 362 26.44 -31.86 -14.90
N LEU A 363 26.17 -32.79 -15.82
CA LEU A 363 25.97 -34.20 -15.51
C LEU A 363 27.30 -34.87 -15.12
N THR A 364 27.32 -35.59 -14.01
CA THR A 364 28.41 -36.52 -13.67
C THR A 364 28.07 -37.93 -14.12
N ASN A 365 26.81 -38.31 -13.93
CA ASN A 365 26.22 -39.59 -14.29
C ASN A 365 24.99 -39.36 -15.18
N ASP A 366 24.19 -40.40 -15.45
CA ASP A 366 23.00 -40.24 -16.30
C ASP A 366 21.87 -39.46 -15.59
N ASN A 367 21.92 -39.37 -14.25
CA ASN A 367 20.87 -38.77 -13.43
C ASN A 367 21.34 -37.66 -12.48
N ASP A 368 22.65 -37.51 -12.28
CA ASP A 368 23.20 -36.65 -11.23
C ASP A 368 23.83 -35.39 -11.84
N TYR A 369 23.43 -34.24 -11.30
CA TYR A 369 24.01 -32.94 -11.66
C TYR A 369 24.91 -32.44 -10.54
N VAL A 370 26.07 -31.92 -10.90
CA VAL A 370 27.03 -31.34 -9.97
C VAL A 370 27.47 -29.97 -10.48
N THR A 371 27.79 -29.10 -9.54
CA THR A 371 28.50 -27.85 -9.77
C THR A 371 29.43 -27.59 -8.60
N ASP A 372 30.51 -26.87 -8.83
CA ASP A 372 31.21 -26.16 -7.78
C ASP A 372 30.91 -24.66 -7.88
N LEU A 373 30.96 -23.94 -6.77
CA LEU A 373 30.78 -22.49 -6.73
C LEU A 373 32.12 -21.77 -6.54
N LYS A 374 33.20 -22.31 -7.13
CA LYS A 374 34.51 -21.67 -7.10
C LYS A 374 34.55 -20.51 -8.08
N ASN A 375 35.46 -19.55 -7.84
CA ASN A 375 35.74 -18.49 -8.80
C ASN A 375 36.16 -19.08 -10.15
N GLY A 376 35.65 -18.49 -11.23
CA GLY A 376 35.72 -18.93 -12.61
C GLY A 376 34.56 -19.86 -13.02
N ASN A 377 33.82 -20.42 -12.07
CA ASN A 377 32.73 -21.37 -12.35
C ASN A 377 31.35 -20.85 -11.97
N ALA A 378 31.24 -20.11 -10.86
CA ALA A 378 29.97 -19.60 -10.37
C ALA A 378 29.25 -18.70 -11.38
N ILE A 379 30.01 -17.93 -12.20
CA ILE A 379 29.48 -17.08 -13.28
C ILE A 379 28.75 -17.85 -14.39
N HIS A 380 29.00 -19.15 -14.52
CA HIS A 380 28.29 -20.01 -15.48
C HIS A 380 26.93 -20.49 -14.95
N LEU A 381 26.71 -20.35 -13.65
CA LEU A 381 25.39 -20.52 -13.04
C LEU A 381 24.75 -19.15 -12.90
N PHE A 382 25.31 -18.26 -12.09
CA PHE A 382 24.64 -17.03 -11.69
C PHE A 382 25.29 -15.79 -12.31
N PRO A 383 24.50 -14.78 -12.69
CA PRO A 383 25.02 -13.48 -13.10
C PRO A 383 25.47 -12.68 -11.86
N ILE A 384 26.67 -12.97 -11.35
CA ILE A 384 27.23 -12.40 -10.11
C ILE A 384 28.51 -11.59 -10.39
N LEU A 385 28.88 -10.76 -9.40
CA LEU A 385 30.20 -10.14 -9.33
C LEU A 385 31.16 -11.09 -8.61
N GLU A 386 31.89 -11.90 -9.38
CA GLU A 386 32.73 -12.98 -8.86
C GLU A 386 33.92 -12.50 -7.99
N ASP A 387 34.35 -11.25 -8.18
CA ASP A 387 35.46 -10.65 -7.42
C ASP A 387 35.00 -9.91 -6.15
N VAL A 388 33.72 -10.01 -5.77
CA VAL A 388 33.16 -9.34 -4.59
C VAL A 388 32.65 -10.38 -3.60
N ALA A 389 33.22 -10.40 -2.40
CA ALA A 389 32.75 -11.26 -1.32
C ALA A 389 31.36 -10.81 -0.85
N VAL A 390 30.37 -11.68 -1.00
CA VAL A 390 28.99 -11.43 -0.57
C VAL A 390 28.41 -12.68 0.12
N PRO A 391 27.54 -12.52 1.12
CA PRO A 391 26.74 -13.63 1.64
C PRO A 391 25.86 -14.21 0.53
N LEU A 392 25.85 -15.54 0.38
CA LEU A 392 25.02 -16.23 -0.60
C LEU A 392 23.95 -17.05 0.10
N ALA A 393 22.68 -16.82 -0.27
CA ALA A 393 21.57 -17.70 0.06
C ALA A 393 21.13 -18.41 -1.23
N LEU A 394 21.02 -19.74 -1.18
CA LEU A 394 20.65 -20.56 -2.34
C LEU A 394 19.37 -21.34 -2.04
N PHE A 395 18.41 -21.27 -2.96
CA PHE A 395 17.19 -22.05 -2.93
C PHE A 395 17.17 -22.95 -4.16
N ILE A 396 17.09 -24.27 -3.94
CA ILE A 396 17.09 -25.26 -5.01
C ILE A 396 15.72 -25.94 -5.04
N ILE A 397 15.08 -25.87 -6.20
CA ILE A 397 13.80 -26.52 -6.46
C ILE A 397 14.06 -27.72 -7.36
N ILE A 398 13.70 -28.91 -6.88
CA ILE A 398 13.95 -30.19 -7.55
C ILE A 398 12.69 -31.07 -7.52
N PRO A 399 12.59 -32.09 -8.40
CA PRO A 399 11.53 -33.10 -8.31
C PRO A 399 11.52 -33.79 -6.94
N ARG A 400 10.33 -34.21 -6.50
CA ARG A 400 10.09 -34.77 -5.16
C ARG A 400 11.00 -35.95 -4.76
N LEU A 401 11.49 -36.71 -5.73
CA LEU A 401 12.34 -37.89 -5.51
C LEU A 401 13.85 -37.61 -5.64
N ALA A 402 14.23 -36.39 -6.00
CA ALA A 402 15.63 -36.00 -6.05
C ALA A 402 16.12 -35.57 -4.65
N VAL A 403 17.44 -35.69 -4.45
CA VAL A 403 18.13 -35.28 -3.22
C VAL A 403 19.16 -34.22 -3.58
N VAL A 404 19.35 -33.25 -2.70
CA VAL A 404 20.41 -32.23 -2.84
C VAL A 404 21.41 -32.42 -1.72
N GLU A 405 22.68 -32.57 -2.09
CA GLU A 405 23.80 -32.59 -1.16
C GLU A 405 24.65 -31.33 -1.36
N MET A 406 25.04 -30.68 -0.26
CA MET A 406 25.89 -29.48 -0.28
C MET A 406 27.07 -29.65 0.67
N GLU A 407 28.28 -29.49 0.13
CA GLU A 407 29.53 -29.53 0.88
C GLU A 407 30.15 -28.13 0.92
N LEU A 408 30.43 -27.63 2.12
CA LEU A 408 31.11 -26.35 2.33
C LEU A 408 32.62 -26.53 2.26
N MET A 409 33.36 -25.48 1.86
CA MET A 409 34.83 -25.52 1.72
C MET A 409 35.60 -25.89 3.00
N ASN A 410 34.96 -25.81 4.17
CA ASN A 410 35.51 -26.22 5.46
C ASN A 410 35.22 -27.69 5.84
N GLY A 411 34.63 -28.49 4.94
CA GLY A 411 34.37 -29.93 5.12
C GLY A 411 33.19 -30.26 6.03
N SER A 412 32.39 -29.27 6.43
CA SER A 412 31.13 -29.51 7.14
C SER A 412 30.00 -29.77 6.15
N ASN A 413 29.36 -30.93 6.24
CA ASN A 413 28.14 -31.25 5.48
C ASN A 413 26.93 -30.57 6.11
N LEU A 414 26.17 -29.83 5.29
CA LEU A 414 24.81 -29.41 5.63
C LEU A 414 23.84 -30.34 4.91
N MET A 415 23.11 -31.19 5.64
CA MET A 415 21.86 -31.72 5.09
C MET A 415 20.85 -30.58 5.09
N GLY A 416 20.36 -30.20 3.91
CA GLY A 416 19.35 -29.15 3.78
C GLY A 416 18.08 -29.50 4.55
N GLU A 417 17.45 -28.52 5.19
CA GLU A 417 16.07 -28.66 5.65
C GLU A 417 15.16 -28.87 4.43
N HIS A 418 14.69 -30.10 4.22
CA HIS A 418 13.64 -30.37 3.25
C HIS A 418 12.33 -29.77 3.76
N ARG A 419 11.95 -28.60 3.22
CA ARG A 419 10.57 -28.12 3.28
C ARG A 419 9.86 -28.57 2.02
N ASN A 420 8.86 -29.42 2.17
CA ASN A 420 7.98 -29.78 1.07
C ASN A 420 7.29 -28.50 0.58
N VAL A 421 7.52 -28.14 -0.67
CA VAL A 421 6.62 -27.25 -1.38
C VAL A 421 5.44 -28.12 -1.79
N GLU A 422 4.32 -28.02 -1.07
CA GLU A 422 3.06 -28.62 -1.51
C GLU A 422 2.65 -27.94 -2.82
N GLY A 423 2.89 -28.63 -3.92
CA GLY A 423 2.41 -28.24 -5.24
C GLY A 423 1.00 -28.78 -5.47
N ASN A 424 0.11 -27.87 -5.88
CA ASN A 424 -1.14 -28.16 -6.59
C ASN A 424 -0.89 -28.91 -7.90
#